data_AF-A0A2X1RL37-F1
#
_entry.id   AF-A0A2X1RL37-F1
#
_cell.length_a   1.000
_cell.length_b   1.000
_cell.length_c   1.000
_cell.angle_alpha   90.00
_cell.angle_beta   90.00
_cell.angle_gamma   90.00
#
_symmetry.space_group_name_H-M   'P 1'
#
loop_
_entity.id
_entity.type
_entity.pdbx_description
1 polymer ?
#
loop_
_entity_poly.entity_id
_entity_poly.type
_entity_poly.pdbx_seq_one_letter_code
_entity_poly.pdbx_strand_id
1 'polypeptide(L)'
;MSVMFDPETAIYPFPAKPQPLTVDEKQFYREKIKRLLRERDAVMVAHYYTDPEIQQLAEETGGCIADSLEMARFGARHSASTLLVAGVRFMGETAKILSPEKTILMPTLNAECSLDLGCPMRNSTPFATPILTAPSWSMPIRPPR
;
A
#
# COMPACT_ATOMS: atom_id res chain seq x y z
N MET A 1 -1.91 1.54 43.51
CA MET A 1 -3.27 1.15 43.04
C MET A 1 -3.14 0.71 41.61
N SER A 2 -3.10 -0.60 41.39
CA SER A 2 -3.19 -1.23 40.07
C SER A 2 -4.58 -0.93 39.51
N VAL A 3 -4.64 -0.11 38.46
CA VAL A 3 -5.86 0.08 37.67
C VAL A 3 -6.15 -1.26 37.00
N MET A 4 -7.12 -2.01 37.53
CA MET A 4 -7.62 -3.21 36.87
C MET A 4 -8.20 -2.79 35.52
N PHE A 5 -7.71 -3.43 34.47
CA PHE A 5 -8.29 -3.34 33.13
C PHE A 5 -9.74 -3.81 33.21
N ASP A 6 -10.69 -2.89 33.05
CA ASP A 6 -12.12 -3.22 33.00
C ASP A 6 -12.49 -3.46 31.52
N PRO A 7 -12.70 -4.73 31.13
CA PRO A 7 -13.01 -5.08 29.74
C PRO A 7 -14.38 -4.54 29.28
N GLU A 8 -15.27 -4.17 30.20
CA GLU A 8 -16.60 -3.62 29.87
C GLU A 8 -16.55 -2.12 29.54
N THR A 9 -15.54 -1.40 30.03
CA THR A 9 -15.35 0.05 29.77
C THR A 9 -14.21 0.36 28.80
N ALA A 10 -13.46 -0.66 28.37
CA ALA A 10 -12.41 -0.53 27.36
C ALA A 10 -13.02 -0.29 25.96
N ILE A 11 -13.46 0.96 25.70
CA ILE A 11 -13.83 1.41 24.36
C ILE A 11 -12.54 1.58 23.57
N TYR A 12 -12.06 0.51 22.94
CA TYR A 12 -11.00 0.59 21.95
C TYR A 12 -11.62 1.02 20.62
N PRO A 13 -11.36 2.25 20.12
CA PRO A 13 -11.95 2.71 18.87
C PRO A 13 -11.25 1.98 17.72
N PHE A 14 -11.78 0.83 17.32
CA PHE A 14 -11.39 0.24 16.06
C PHE A 14 -11.87 1.16 14.92
N PRO A 15 -11.01 1.46 13.93
CA PRO A 15 -11.45 2.21 12.77
C PRO A 15 -12.63 1.49 12.12
N ALA A 16 -13.60 2.27 11.65
CA ALA A 16 -14.74 1.71 10.93
C ALA A 16 -14.21 0.88 9.75
N LYS A 17 -14.70 -0.36 9.63
CA LYS A 17 -14.38 -1.21 8.48
C LYS A 17 -14.84 -0.49 7.21
N PRO A 18 -14.06 -0.53 6.11
CA PRO A 18 -14.50 0.06 4.85
C PRO A 18 -15.81 -0.57 4.40
N GLN A 19 -16.65 0.22 3.73
CA GLN A 19 -17.91 -0.29 3.18
C GLN A 19 -17.61 -1.38 2.14
N PRO A 20 -18.29 -2.54 2.23
CA PRO A 20 -18.09 -3.60 1.25
C PRO A 20 -18.63 -3.14 -0.11
N LEU A 21 -17.81 -3.30 -1.14
CA LEU A 21 -18.19 -3.03 -2.53
C LEU A 21 -19.15 -4.12 -3.04
N THR A 22 -20.06 -3.73 -3.93
CA THR A 22 -20.90 -4.68 -4.69
C THR A 22 -20.06 -5.49 -5.68
N VAL A 23 -20.60 -6.61 -6.17
CA VAL A 23 -19.88 -7.49 -7.14
C VAL A 23 -19.53 -6.73 -8.42
N ASP A 24 -20.47 -5.91 -8.93
CA ASP A 24 -20.27 -5.14 -10.15
C ASP A 24 -19.20 -4.05 -9.97
N GLU A 25 -19.19 -3.36 -8.83
CA GLU A 25 -18.17 -2.36 -8.50
C GLU A 25 -16.78 -3.00 -8.37
N LYS A 26 -16.68 -4.16 -7.69
CA LYS A 26 -15.42 -4.90 -7.59
C LYS A 26 -14.88 -5.25 -8.96
N GLN A 27 -15.72 -5.80 -9.84
CA GLN A 27 -15.31 -6.17 -11.19
C GLN A 27 -14.87 -4.94 -12.00
N PHE A 28 -15.61 -3.84 -11.92
CA PHE A 28 -15.26 -2.58 -12.57
C PHE A 28 -13.88 -2.07 -12.13
N TYR A 29 -13.60 -2.04 -10.82
CA TYR A 29 -12.31 -1.58 -10.31
C TYR A 29 -11.16 -2.51 -10.67
N ARG A 30 -11.36 -3.84 -10.60
CA ARG A 30 -10.33 -4.82 -11.00
C ARG A 30 -9.88 -4.60 -12.45
N GLU A 31 -10.83 -4.50 -13.38
CA GLU A 31 -10.51 -4.26 -14.80
C GLU A 31 -9.87 -2.90 -15.02
N LYS A 32 -10.35 -1.87 -14.31
CA LYS A 32 -9.75 -0.53 -14.36
C LYS A 32 -8.29 -0.54 -13.88
N ILE A 33 -7.98 -1.23 -12.78
CA ILE A 33 -6.62 -1.33 -12.25
C ILE A 33 -5.72 -2.10 -13.23
N LYS A 34 -6.16 -3.25 -13.75
CA LYS A 34 -5.42 -4.03 -14.76
C LYS A 34 -5.10 -3.21 -16.01
N ARG A 35 -6.04 -2.38 -16.45
CA ARG A 35 -5.84 -1.46 -17.58
C ARG A 35 -4.78 -0.41 -17.24
N LEU A 36 -4.91 0.26 -16.10
CA LEU A 36 -4.01 1.34 -15.70
C LEU A 36 -2.58 0.84 -15.41
N LEU A 37 -2.43 -0.37 -14.87
CA LEU A 37 -1.11 -0.98 -14.67
C LEU A 37 -0.37 -1.15 -16.00
N ARG A 38 -1.08 -1.63 -17.04
CA ARG A 38 -0.51 -1.77 -18.39
C ARG A 38 -0.20 -0.42 -19.04
N GLU A 39 -1.13 0.55 -18.95
CA GLU A 39 -0.94 1.89 -19.53
C GLU A 39 0.25 2.65 -18.95
N ARG A 40 0.63 2.34 -17.70
CA ARG A 40 1.70 3.02 -16.98
C ARG A 40 2.98 2.21 -16.87
N ASP A 41 3.08 1.08 -17.56
CA ASP A 41 4.19 0.14 -17.42
C ASP A 41 4.51 -0.13 -15.94
N ALA A 42 3.46 -0.49 -15.20
CA ALA A 42 3.49 -0.67 -13.76
C ALA A 42 3.26 -2.12 -13.37
N VAL A 43 4.06 -2.61 -12.41
CA VAL A 43 3.85 -3.90 -11.76
C VAL A 43 3.39 -3.69 -10.31
N MET A 44 2.48 -4.53 -9.84
CA MET A 44 1.97 -4.46 -8.47
C MET A 44 2.62 -5.52 -7.59
N VAL A 45 3.02 -5.14 -6.38
CA VAL A 45 3.47 -6.08 -5.34
C VAL A 45 2.61 -5.92 -4.11
N ALA A 46 2.21 -7.04 -3.50
CA ALA A 46 1.31 -7.06 -2.35
C ALA A 46 1.97 -7.73 -1.14
N HIS A 47 1.81 -7.13 0.03
CA HIS A 47 2.22 -7.75 1.28
C HIS A 47 1.22 -8.82 1.71
N TYR A 48 1.67 -9.86 2.43
CA TYR A 48 0.81 -10.93 2.95
C TYR A 48 -0.37 -10.47 3.82
N TYR A 49 -0.31 -9.26 4.36
CA TYR A 49 -1.35 -8.68 5.22
C TYR A 49 -2.38 -7.84 4.45
N THR A 50 -2.28 -7.78 3.13
CA THR A 50 -3.27 -7.10 2.29
C THR A 50 -4.52 -7.96 2.10
N ASP A 51 -5.61 -7.33 1.67
CA ASP A 51 -6.86 -8.04 1.39
C ASP A 51 -6.66 -9.11 0.29
N PRO A 52 -7.28 -10.31 0.40
CA PRO A 52 -7.17 -11.37 -0.60
C PRO A 52 -7.46 -10.91 -2.04
N GLU A 53 -8.35 -9.94 -2.23
CA GLU A 53 -8.66 -9.42 -3.57
C GLU A 53 -7.46 -8.66 -4.18
N ILE A 54 -6.69 -7.96 -3.35
CA ILE A 54 -5.48 -7.24 -3.78
C ILE A 54 -4.34 -8.22 -4.03
N GLN A 55 -4.20 -9.24 -3.18
CA GLN A 55 -3.25 -10.34 -3.37
C GLN A 55 -3.47 -11.04 -4.72
N GLN A 56 -4.71 -11.45 -4.98
CA GLN A 56 -5.09 -12.08 -6.23
C GLN A 56 -4.84 -11.16 -7.44
N LEU A 57 -5.15 -9.87 -7.32
CA LEU A 57 -4.89 -8.90 -8.38
C LEU A 57 -3.39 -8.72 -8.66
N ALA A 58 -2.53 -8.82 -7.64
CA ALA A 58 -1.08 -8.75 -7.83
C ALA A 58 -0.59 -9.94 -8.66
N GLU A 59 -1.00 -11.17 -8.32
CA GLU A 59 -0.64 -12.37 -9.08
C GLU A 59 -1.19 -12.34 -10.51
N GLU A 60 -2.46 -11.95 -10.68
CA GLU A 60 -3.11 -11.87 -12.00
C GLU A 60 -2.45 -10.85 -12.94
N THR A 61 -1.77 -9.84 -12.38
CA THR A 61 -1.13 -8.76 -13.16
C THR A 61 0.36 -9.01 -13.41
N GLY A 62 0.88 -10.20 -13.06
CA GLY A 62 2.30 -10.55 -13.19
C GLY A 62 3.18 -9.99 -12.08
N GLY A 63 2.57 -9.54 -10.99
CA GLY A 63 3.21 -9.13 -9.76
C GLY A 63 3.56 -10.29 -8.83
N CYS A 64 3.80 -9.98 -7.56
CA CYS A 64 4.06 -10.99 -6.53
C CYS A 64 3.38 -10.66 -5.19
N ILE A 65 3.09 -11.70 -4.42
CA ILE A 65 2.73 -11.62 -3.00
C ILE A 65 3.96 -12.03 -2.21
N ALA A 66 4.50 -11.14 -1.36
CA ALA A 66 5.71 -11.46 -0.60
C ALA A 66 5.86 -10.64 0.69
N ASP A 67 6.93 -10.91 1.43
CA ASP A 67 7.38 -10.06 2.54
C ASP A 67 8.07 -8.78 2.04
N SER A 68 8.41 -7.87 2.96
CA SER A 68 9.01 -6.57 2.63
C SER A 68 10.33 -6.66 1.84
N LEU A 69 11.18 -7.65 2.14
CA LEU A 69 12.49 -7.77 1.49
C LEU A 69 12.33 -8.32 0.08
N GLU A 70 11.51 -9.35 -0.08
CA GLU A 70 11.31 -9.98 -1.37
C GLU A 70 10.52 -9.07 -2.31
N MET A 71 9.53 -8.31 -1.81
CA MET A 71 8.85 -7.27 -2.59
C MET A 71 9.84 -6.25 -3.17
N ALA A 72 10.79 -5.79 -2.37
CA ALA A 72 11.78 -4.80 -2.82
C ALA A 72 12.79 -5.40 -3.81
N ARG A 73 13.23 -6.66 -3.60
CA ARG A 73 14.09 -7.40 -4.53
C ARG A 73 13.40 -7.69 -5.86
N PHE A 74 12.13 -8.06 -5.83
CA PHE A 74 11.31 -8.25 -7.02
C PHE A 74 11.20 -6.93 -7.79
N GLY A 75 10.83 -5.85 -7.10
CA GLY A 75 10.72 -4.51 -7.67
C GLY A 75 12.00 -4.05 -8.37
N ALA A 76 13.17 -4.29 -7.77
CA ALA A 76 14.47 -3.96 -8.35
C ALA A 76 14.83 -4.77 -9.60
N ARG A 77 14.45 -6.06 -9.64
CA ARG A 77 14.75 -6.96 -10.77
C ARG A 77 13.75 -6.88 -11.92
N HIS A 78 12.52 -6.45 -11.64
CA HIS A 78 11.46 -6.40 -12.65
C HIS A 78 11.77 -5.38 -13.76
N SER A 79 11.27 -5.56 -14.98
CA SER A 79 11.53 -4.63 -16.09
C SER A 79 10.68 -3.35 -16.05
N ALA A 80 9.49 -3.43 -15.44
CA ALA A 80 8.57 -2.30 -15.32
C ALA A 80 9.21 -1.05 -14.71
N SER A 81 8.95 0.11 -15.33
CA SER A 81 9.40 1.43 -14.90
C SER A 81 8.68 1.93 -13.64
N THR A 82 7.47 1.44 -13.39
CA THR A 82 6.66 1.79 -12.23
C THR A 82 6.40 0.58 -11.34
N LEU A 83 6.48 0.75 -10.02
CA LEU A 83 6.17 -0.25 -9.01
C LEU A 83 5.06 0.27 -8.09
N LEU A 84 3.92 -0.42 -8.06
CA LEU A 84 2.84 -0.17 -7.12
C LEU A 84 3.01 -1.08 -5.89
N VAL A 85 3.32 -0.48 -4.75
CA VAL A 85 3.53 -1.19 -3.48
C VAL A 85 2.24 -1.16 -2.67
N ALA A 86 1.51 -2.28 -2.64
CA ALA A 86 0.39 -2.50 -1.75
C ALA A 86 0.92 -2.95 -0.37
N GLY A 87 1.33 -1.97 0.42
CA GLY A 87 1.90 -2.13 1.76
C GLY A 87 1.93 -0.82 2.53
N VAL A 88 2.76 -0.75 3.56
CA VAL A 88 2.95 0.44 4.41
C VAL A 88 4.15 1.29 3.96
N ARG A 89 4.23 2.53 4.45
CA ARG A 89 5.14 3.59 3.95
C ARG A 89 6.60 3.13 3.89
N PHE A 90 7.13 2.57 4.96
CA PHE A 90 8.53 2.13 5.01
C PHE A 90 8.86 1.09 3.93
N MET A 91 7.89 0.26 3.51
CA MET A 91 8.09 -0.73 2.44
C MET A 91 8.25 -0.04 1.09
N GLY A 92 7.46 1.01 0.84
CA GLY A 92 7.62 1.87 -0.34
C GLY A 92 8.95 2.62 -0.34
N GLU A 93 9.40 3.11 0.81
CA GLU A 93 10.70 3.79 0.96
C GLU A 93 11.85 2.84 0.67
N THR A 94 11.78 1.61 1.20
CA THR A 94 12.76 0.56 0.92
C THR A 94 12.82 0.23 -0.58
N ALA A 95 11.67 0.12 -1.24
CA ALA A 95 11.62 -0.10 -2.68
C ALA A 95 12.22 1.07 -3.48
N LYS A 96 12.02 2.33 -3.04
CA LYS A 96 12.61 3.51 -3.67
C LYS A 96 14.12 3.57 -3.49
N ILE A 97 14.62 3.19 -2.32
CA ILE A 97 16.07 3.11 -2.04
C ILE A 97 16.73 2.06 -2.94
N LEU A 98 16.11 0.89 -3.13
CA LEU A 98 16.65 -0.18 -3.96
C LEU A 98 16.44 0.04 -5.47
N SER A 99 15.48 0.88 -5.85
CA SER A 99 15.14 1.19 -7.25
C SER A 99 15.00 2.70 -7.46
N PRO A 100 16.11 3.48 -7.36
CA PRO A 100 16.05 4.94 -7.39
C PRO A 100 15.48 5.49 -8.71
N GLU A 101 15.75 4.81 -9.83
CA GLU A 101 15.28 5.19 -11.17
C GLU A 101 13.79 4.91 -11.39
N LYS A 102 13.17 4.06 -10.56
CA LYS A 102 11.78 3.65 -10.76
C LYS A 102 10.81 4.61 -10.08
N THR A 103 9.61 4.69 -10.66
CA THR A 103 8.49 5.37 -10.01
C THR A 103 7.85 4.42 -9.01
N ILE A 104 7.90 4.75 -7.72
CA ILE A 104 7.26 3.96 -6.66
C ILE A 104 5.94 4.64 -6.28
N LEU A 105 4.85 3.89 -6.37
CA LEU A 105 3.51 4.32 -6.02
C LEU A 105 2.99 3.54 -4.82
N MET A 106 2.24 4.23 -3.96
CA MET A 106 1.52 3.63 -2.85
C MET A 106 0.04 4.01 -2.92
N PRO A 107 -0.89 3.08 -2.63
CA PRO A 107 -2.32 3.39 -2.59
C PRO A 107 -2.66 4.52 -1.61
N THR A 108 -2.00 4.54 -0.45
CA THR A 108 -2.11 5.61 0.54
C THR A 108 -0.79 5.75 1.29
N LEU A 109 -0.32 6.99 1.50
CA LEU A 109 0.85 7.25 2.35
C LEU A 109 0.53 7.21 3.84
N ASN A 110 -0.76 7.18 4.21
CA ASN A 110 -1.21 7.05 5.60
C ASN A 110 -1.15 5.59 6.10
N ALA A 111 -0.78 4.64 5.24
CA ALA A 111 -0.54 3.26 5.65
C ALA A 111 0.81 3.20 6.36
N GLU A 112 0.80 3.25 7.69
CA GLU A 112 2.01 3.28 8.53
C GLU A 112 2.06 2.06 9.46
N CYS A 113 3.26 1.75 9.95
CA CYS A 113 3.47 0.71 10.95
C CYS A 113 3.67 1.39 12.31
N SER A 114 3.01 0.90 13.38
CA SER A 114 3.20 1.43 14.73
C SER A 114 4.65 1.34 15.21
N LEU A 115 5.39 0.32 14.74
CA LEU A 115 6.83 0.18 15.00
C LEU A 115 7.68 1.23 14.27
N ASP A 116 7.26 1.65 13.08
CA ASP A 116 7.92 2.73 12.32
C ASP A 116 7.77 4.06 13.07
N LEU A 117 6.58 4.35 13.57
CA LEU A 117 6.30 5.54 14.38
C LEU A 117 7.04 5.56 15.73
N GLY A 118 7.23 4.39 16.34
CA GLY A 118 7.91 4.24 17.62
C GLY A 118 9.43 4.41 17.56
N CYS A 119 10.02 4.51 16.37
CA CYS A 119 11.45 4.70 16.16
C CYS A 119 11.74 6.15 15.70
N PRO A 120 11.88 7.12 16.63
CA PRO A 120 12.25 8.48 16.24
C PRO A 120 13.65 8.49 15.65
N MET A 121 13.73 8.70 14.33
CA MET A 121 14.98 8.86 13.60
C MET A 121 15.75 10.08 14.10
N ARG A 122 16.85 9.85 14.83
CA ARG A 122 17.88 10.86 15.07
C ARG A 122 18.62 11.10 13.75
N ASN A 123 18.27 12.20 13.06
CA ASN A 123 18.90 12.73 11.85
C ASN A 123 18.74 11.87 10.59
N SER A 124 17.73 12.22 9.78
CA SER A 124 17.45 11.73 8.44
C SER A 124 18.68 11.74 7.51
N THR A 125 18.94 10.59 6.87
CA THR A 125 19.85 10.45 5.73
C THR A 125 19.33 11.25 4.52
N PRO A 126 20.21 11.81 3.67
CA PRO A 126 19.83 12.67 2.54
C PRO A 126 19.27 11.93 1.31
N PHE A 127 18.94 10.63 1.43
CA PHE A 127 18.66 9.77 0.27
C PHE A 127 17.16 9.58 -0.07
N ALA A 128 16.25 10.19 0.71
CA ALA A 128 14.82 10.04 0.48
C ALA A 128 14.33 10.98 -0.64
N THR A 129 14.39 10.52 -1.88
CA THR A 129 13.58 11.11 -2.98
C THR A 129 12.10 10.92 -2.63
N PRO A 130 11.21 11.90 -2.84
CA PRO A 130 9.81 11.79 -2.43
C PRO A 130 9.13 10.60 -3.09
N ILE A 131 8.55 9.71 -2.28
CA ILE A 131 7.57 8.74 -2.75
C ILE A 131 6.36 9.53 -3.21
N LEU A 132 5.96 9.31 -4.45
CA LEU A 132 4.73 9.86 -4.94
C LEU A 132 3.59 9.01 -4.34
N THR A 133 2.65 9.67 -3.66
CA THR A 133 1.29 9.12 -3.55
C THR A 133 0.79 8.82 -4.98
N ALA A 134 -0.33 8.14 -5.14
CA ALA A 134 -1.10 8.22 -6.39
C ALA A 134 -2.06 9.43 -6.40
N PRO A 135 -1.72 10.70 -6.04
CA PRO A 135 -2.74 11.70 -5.74
C PRO A 135 -3.38 12.30 -7.00
N SER A 136 -2.95 11.92 -8.22
CA SER A 136 -3.65 12.27 -9.47
C SER A 136 -4.72 11.24 -9.87
N TRP A 137 -4.90 10.17 -9.09
CA TRP A 137 -5.96 9.18 -9.28
C TRP A 137 -7.16 9.59 -8.42
N SER A 138 -7.67 10.80 -8.64
CA SER A 138 -8.81 11.34 -7.91
C SER A 138 -10.06 10.51 -8.22
N MET A 139 -10.39 9.56 -7.34
CA MET A 139 -11.72 9.00 -7.24
C MET A 139 -12.67 10.09 -6.72
N PRO A 140 -13.72 10.50 -7.46
CA PRO A 140 -14.76 11.31 -6.88
C PRO A 140 -15.74 10.38 -6.16
N ILE A 141 -15.39 9.91 -4.96
CA ILE A 141 -16.38 9.37 -4.02
C ILE A 141 -16.92 10.58 -3.26
N ARG A 142 -17.82 11.32 -3.89
CA ARG A 142 -18.66 12.32 -3.21
C ARG A 142 -20.01 11.64 -2.94
N PRO A 143 -20.44 11.46 -1.68
CA PRO A 143 -21.80 10.99 -1.43
C PRO A 143 -22.81 12.07 -1.87
N PRO A 144 -23.98 11.70 -2.42
CA PRO A 144 -25.07 12.65 -2.57
C PRO A 144 -25.53 13.12 -1.18
N ARG A 145 -25.96 14.37 -1.10
CA ARG A 145 -26.43 15.06 0.12
C ARG A 145 -27.57 14.32 0.81
#